data_AF-A0A0J7K6C8-F1
#
_entry.id   AF-A0A0J7K6C8-F1
#
_cell.length_a   1.000
_cell.length_b   1.000
_cell.length_c   1.000
_cell.angle_alpha   90.00
_cell.angle_beta   90.00
_cell.angle_gamma   90.00
#
_symmetry.space_group_name_H-M   'P 1'
#
loop_
_entity.id
_entity.type
_entity.pdbx_description
1 polymer ?
#
loop_
_entity_poly.entity_id
_entity_poly.type
_entity_poly.pdbx_seq_one_letter_code
_entity_poly.pdbx_strand_id
1 'polypeptide(L)'
;MSLHVGPDVILRTNPGKFNAPENVTVQVLTPALVAVYWKPPKKLNCAVVNYEVQWILPLCLNSLQEITYQMPRNKQFINKLEHTKDGKFFTTI
;
A
#
# COMPACT_ATOMS: atom_id res chain seq x y z
N MET A 1 -12.94 -34.73 21.16
CA MET A 1 -11.48 -34.58 21.18
C MET A 1 -11.16 -33.31 21.96
N SER A 2 -10.60 -33.42 23.17
CA SER A 2 -10.32 -32.29 24.05
C SER A 2 -8.82 -31.95 23.97
N LEU A 3 -8.51 -30.81 23.36
CA LEU A 3 -7.14 -30.33 23.22
C LEU A 3 -6.64 -29.88 24.60
N HIS A 4 -5.71 -30.63 25.20
CA HIS A 4 -5.02 -30.22 26.43
C HIS A 4 -3.72 -29.53 26.02
N VAL A 5 -3.65 -28.23 26.28
CA VAL A 5 -2.50 -27.39 25.96
C VAL A 5 -1.64 -27.31 27.22
N GLY A 6 -0.44 -27.89 27.17
CA GLY A 6 0.52 -27.80 28.28
C GLY A 6 1.05 -26.37 28.47
N PRO A 7 1.66 -26.06 29.62
CA PRO A 7 2.02 -24.70 30.02
C PRO A 7 2.99 -23.97 29.07
N ASP A 8 3.73 -24.70 28.22
CA ASP A 8 4.74 -24.13 27.30
C ASP A 8 4.35 -24.14 25.81
N VAL A 9 3.07 -24.32 25.48
CA VAL A 9 2.64 -24.35 24.07
C VAL A 9 2.13 -22.97 23.62
N ILE A 10 2.88 -22.33 22.71
CA ILE A 10 2.42 -21.11 22.04
C ILE A 10 1.60 -21.50 20.81
N LEU A 11 0.30 -21.22 20.85
CA LEU A 11 -0.60 -21.38 19.70
C LEU A 11 -0.65 -20.08 18.90
N ARG A 12 -0.36 -20.15 17.59
CA ARG A 12 -0.52 -19.04 16.65
C ARG A 12 -1.74 -19.28 15.77
N THR A 13 -2.54 -18.24 15.57
CA THR A 13 -3.66 -18.28 14.62
C THR A 13 -3.15 -18.14 13.19
N ASN A 14 -3.91 -18.69 12.25
CA ASN A 14 -3.65 -18.46 10.82
C ASN A 14 -3.72 -16.96 10.48
N PRO A 15 -3.01 -16.52 9.43
CA PRO A 15 -3.12 -15.14 8.96
C PRO A 15 -4.56 -14.75 8.66
N GLY A 16 -4.95 -13.56 9.12
CA GLY A 16 -6.28 -12.99 8.90
C GLY A 16 -6.33 -12.05 7.70
N LYS A 17 -7.49 -11.44 7.46
CA LYS A 17 -7.62 -10.37 6.46
C LYS A 17 -6.70 -9.20 6.82
N PHE A 18 -6.06 -8.62 5.80
CA PHE A 18 -5.24 -7.42 5.96
C PHE A 18 -6.11 -6.18 6.22
N ASN A 19 -5.62 -5.31 7.11
CA ASN A 19 -6.18 -3.98 7.33
C ASN A 19 -5.55 -2.97 6.36
N ALA A 20 -6.23 -1.85 6.15
CA ALA A 20 -5.72 -0.77 5.32
C ALA A 20 -4.45 -0.12 5.95
N PRO A 21 -3.53 0.41 5.11
CA PRO A 21 -2.41 1.21 5.60
C PRO A 21 -2.88 2.45 6.36
N GLU A 22 -2.07 2.92 7.30
CA GLU A 22 -2.37 4.13 8.07
C GLU A 22 -1.68 5.36 7.47
N ASN A 23 -2.27 6.54 7.69
CA ASN A 23 -1.67 7.84 7.38
C ASN A 23 -1.11 7.92 5.95
N VAL A 24 -1.91 7.50 4.96
CA VAL A 24 -1.55 7.65 3.55
C VAL A 24 -1.53 9.13 3.21
N THR A 25 -0.37 9.64 2.79
CA THR A 25 -0.18 11.04 2.40
C THR A 25 0.55 11.11 1.07
N VAL A 26 0.20 12.08 0.23
CA VAL A 26 0.83 12.32 -1.07
C VAL A 26 1.52 13.67 -1.04
N GLN A 27 2.76 13.72 -1.52
CA GLN A 27 3.54 14.94 -1.67
C GLN A 27 3.92 15.11 -3.13
N VAL A 28 3.57 16.26 -3.71
CA VAL A 28 4.01 16.63 -5.06
C VAL A 28 5.45 17.11 -4.97
N LEU A 29 6.35 16.46 -5.71
CA LEU A 29 7.77 16.84 -5.76
C LEU A 29 8.05 17.73 -6.97
N THR A 30 7.53 17.34 -8.13
CA THR A 30 7.55 18.12 -9.38
C THR A 30 6.22 17.90 -10.13
N PRO A 31 5.92 18.67 -11.19
CA PRO A 31 4.70 18.45 -11.99
C PRO A 31 4.55 17.03 -12.56
N ALA A 32 5.64 16.27 -12.68
CA ALA A 32 5.66 14.91 -13.22
C ALA A 32 6.04 13.83 -12.19
N LEU A 33 6.29 14.21 -10.93
CA LEU A 33 6.77 13.28 -9.90
C LEU A 33 6.05 13.53 -8.58
N VAL A 34 5.46 12.49 -8.01
CA VAL A 34 4.86 12.56 -6.68
C VAL A 34 5.37 11.43 -5.79
N ALA A 35 5.52 11.71 -4.49
CA ALA A 35 5.85 10.74 -3.48
C ALA A 35 4.60 10.37 -2.68
N VAL A 36 4.36 9.07 -2.54
CA VAL A 36 3.29 8.52 -1.70
C VAL A 36 3.94 7.96 -0.45
N TYR A 37 3.44 8.32 0.73
CA TYR A 37 3.89 7.85 2.03
C TYR A 37 2.76 7.14 2.77
N TRP A 38 3.06 6.10 3.52
CA TRP A 38 2.08 5.41 4.38
C TRP A 38 2.77 4.74 5.56
N LYS A 39 1.99 4.37 6.58
CA LYS A 39 2.41 3.52 7.69
C LYS A 39 1.77 2.13 7.56
N PRO A 40 2.40 1.09 8.12
CA PRO A 40 1.76 -0.23 8.18
C PRO A 40 0.44 -0.18 8.96
N PRO A 41 -0.48 -1.12 8.68
CA PRO A 41 -1.70 -1.23 9.49
C PRO A 41 -1.36 -1.50 10.96
N LYS A 42 -2.17 -0.98 11.89
CA LYS A 42 -2.07 -1.28 13.33
C LYS A 42 -2.02 -2.78 13.66
N LYS A 43 -2.72 -3.59 12.87
CA LYS A 43 -2.74 -5.05 12.99
C LYS A 43 -2.39 -5.67 11.65
N LEU A 44 -1.18 -6.24 11.56
CA LEU A 44 -0.66 -6.85 10.34
C LEU A 44 -1.29 -8.23 10.06
N ASN A 45 -1.62 -8.99 11.12
CA ASN A 45 -2.17 -10.34 11.07
C ASN A 45 -1.34 -11.34 10.23
N CYS A 46 -0.06 -11.06 9.94
CA CYS A 46 0.81 -11.86 9.08
C CYS A 46 2.29 -11.63 9.45
N ALA A 47 3.21 -12.43 8.90
CA ALA A 47 4.65 -12.27 9.08
C ALA A 47 5.29 -11.28 8.07
N VAL A 48 4.77 -11.20 6.84
CA VAL A 48 5.31 -10.38 5.75
C VAL A 48 4.18 -9.63 5.05
N VAL A 49 4.42 -8.38 4.65
CA VAL A 49 3.48 -7.55 3.90
C VAL A 49 4.17 -6.88 2.73
N ASN A 50 3.51 -6.90 1.57
CA ASN A 50 3.87 -6.17 0.37
C ASN A 50 2.75 -5.16 0.07
N TYR A 51 3.07 -4.12 -0.70
CA TYR A 51 2.09 -3.09 -1.05
C TYR A 51 1.93 -2.98 -2.57
N GLU A 52 0.72 -2.65 -3.01
CA GLU A 52 0.45 -2.23 -4.38
C GLU A 52 -0.11 -0.81 -4.35
N VAL A 53 0.55 0.09 -5.07
CA VAL A 53 0.08 1.48 -5.24
C VAL A 53 -0.54 1.58 -6.62
N GLN A 54 -1.80 2.00 -6.69
CA GLN A 54 -2.52 2.23 -7.94
C GLN A 54 -2.85 3.72 -8.07
N TRP A 55 -2.68 4.26 -9.28
CA TRP A 55 -3.04 5.65 -9.58
C TRP A 55 -3.60 5.77 -10.98
N ILE A 56 -4.30 6.89 -11.20
CA ILE A 56 -4.92 7.23 -12.47
C ILE A 56 -4.35 8.58 -12.89
N LEU A 57 -3.84 8.66 -14.11
CA LEU A 57 -3.39 9.92 -14.71
C LEU A 57 -4.51 10.46 -15.59
N PRO A 58 -5.13 11.61 -15.25
CA PRO A 58 -6.04 12.27 -16.16
C PRO A 58 -5.24 12.83 -17.34
N LEU A 59 -5.34 12.20 -18.50
CA LEU A 59 -4.77 12.74 -19.73
C LEU A 59 -5.62 13.96 -20.14
N CYS A 60 -5.05 15.17 -20.06
CA CYS A 60 -5.63 16.34 -20.69
C CYS A 60 -5.21 16.34 -22.17
N LEU A 61 -5.98 15.67 -23.04
CA LEU A 61 -5.75 15.78 -24.49
C LEU A 61 -6.17 17.17 -24.95
N ASN A 62 -5.22 17.95 -25.48
CA ASN A 62 -5.41 19.33 -25.94
C ASN A 62 -6.14 19.45 -27.29
N SER A 63 -7.14 18.62 -27.59
CA SER A 63 -7.94 18.80 -28.82
C SER A 63 -9.42 18.48 -28.60
N LEU A 64 -10.25 19.45 -29.00
CA LEU A 64 -11.65 19.69 -28.65
C LEU A 64 -12.70 18.67 -29.14
N GLN A 65 -12.38 17.40 -29.38
CA GLN A 65 -13.40 16.43 -29.80
C GLN A 65 -13.23 15.11 -29.04
N GLU A 66 -14.21 14.86 -28.18
CA GLU A 66 -14.38 13.70 -27.30
C GLU A 66 -13.30 13.54 -26.22
N ILE A 67 -13.60 14.04 -25.02
CA ILE A 67 -12.96 13.59 -23.78
C ILE A 67 -13.42 12.15 -23.53
N THR A 68 -12.91 11.20 -24.31
CA THR A 68 -12.90 9.81 -23.85
C THR A 68 -11.93 9.81 -22.68
N TYR A 69 -12.45 9.70 -21.45
CA TYR A 69 -11.64 9.52 -20.24
C TYR A 69 -10.91 8.17 -20.31
N GLN A 70 -9.89 8.08 -21.16
CA GLN A 70 -8.86 7.06 -21.07
C GLN A 70 -8.11 7.38 -19.80
N MET A 71 -8.53 6.74 -18.71
CA MET A 71 -7.94 6.83 -17.38
C MET A 71 -7.03 5.60 -17.24
N PRO A 72 -5.82 5.61 -17.81
CA PRO A 72 -4.92 4.47 -17.68
C PRO A 72 -4.66 4.23 -16.20
N ARG A 73 -5.05 3.05 -15.73
CA ARG A 73 -4.83 2.63 -14.35
C ARG A 73 -3.39 2.11 -14.27
N ASN A 74 -2.52 2.93 -13.70
CA ASN A 74 -1.14 2.55 -13.44
C ASN A 74 -1.06 1.84 -12.08
N LYS A 75 -0.12 0.92 -11.96
CA LYS A 75 0.14 0.20 -10.71
C LYS A 75 1.62 -0.07 -10.53
N GLN A 76 2.06 -0.02 -9.28
CA GLN A 76 3.41 -0.38 -8.87
C GLN A 76 3.35 -1.34 -7.69
N PHE A 77 4.02 -2.47 -7.84
CA PHE A 77 4.16 -3.47 -6.78
C PHE A 77 5.45 -3.23 -6.00
N ILE A 78 5.33 -3.23 -4.66
CA ILE A 78 6.41 -2.88 -3.74
C ILE A 78 6.65 -4.09 -2.84
N ASN A 79 7.73 -4.81 -3.15
CA ASN A 79 8.20 -5.96 -2.39
C ASN A 79 9.42 -5.63 -1.50
N LYS A 80 10.20 -4.62 -1.87
CA LYS A 80 11.30 -4.08 -1.08
C LYS A 80 10.85 -2.79 -0.42
N LEU A 81 10.54 -2.89 0.88
CA LEU A 81 10.04 -1.78 1.68
C LEU A 81 11.19 -0.98 2.27
N GLU A 82 11.38 0.23 1.75
CA GLU A 82 12.26 1.24 2.36
C GLU A 82 11.42 2.16 3.25
N HIS A 83 11.97 2.55 4.39
CA HIS A 83 11.27 3.38 5.36
C HIS A 83 12.07 4.63 5.71
N THR A 84 11.34 5.71 5.97
CA THR A 84 11.87 6.96 6.50
C THR A 84 12.24 6.81 7.98
N LYS A 85 12.98 7.78 8.52
CA LYS A 85 13.36 7.79 9.96
C LYS A 85 12.15 7.80 10.91
N ASP A 86 11.00 8.33 10.47
CA ASP A 86 9.74 8.34 11.21
C ASP A 86 8.88 7.08 11.00
N GLY A 87 9.43 6.05 10.34
CA GLY A 87 8.82 4.74 10.16
C GLY A 87 7.70 4.70 9.12
N LYS A 88 7.68 5.65 8.18
CA LYS A 88 6.77 5.61 7.02
C LYS A 88 7.44 4.90 5.86
N PHE A 89 6.68 4.07 5.17
CA PHE A 89 7.06 3.56 3.86
C PHE A 89 6.75 4.61 2.80
N PHE A 90 7.46 4.54 1.67
CA PHE A 90 7.23 5.44 0.56
C PHE A 90 7.52 4.82 -0.80
N THR A 91 6.92 5.41 -1.83
CA THR A 91 7.29 5.21 -3.24
C THR A 91 7.16 6.52 -4.00
N THR A 92 7.88 6.64 -5.10
CA THR A 92 7.74 7.73 -6.06
C THR A 92 7.12 7.21 -7.34
N ILE A 93 6.15 7.95 -7.88
CA ILE A 93 5.44 7.65 -9.12
C ILE A 93 5.48 8.84 -10.08
#